data_AF-A0A429ZTC7-F1
#
_entry.id   AF-A0A429ZTC7-F1
#
_cell.length_a   1.000
_cell.length_b   1.000
_cell.length_c   1.000
_cell.angle_alpha   90.00
_cell.angle_beta   90.00
_cell.angle_gamma   90.00
#
_symmetry.space_group_name_H-M   'P 1'
#
loop_
_entity.id
_entity.type
_entity.pdbx_description
1 polymer ?
#
loop_
_entity_poly.entity_id
_entity_poly.type
_entity_poly.pdbx_seq_one_letter_code
_entity_poly.pdbx_strand_id
1 'polypeptide(L)'
;MNFLFKKFLNNRTDADFKKNLNDNSDTFNSFVDWVKLFFNKTNTRIDNLVVNSGGDSPNEVVDARVDILGNAHASLSARLESDYDFFKVTLIRNEIDIKGLKNEVEYLNTMVNTVFGNINETISLYVSQSKGNNNNTGTEEKPFKTIQRAVDSIPKVNSANYLIIVDKGAYLENVKINNISNPSIIIKGYNAESLPQYPKDTGVYVRAIEFNQCVGYVGIFGLTQTDSKNASRFVRFSYCTYGVCRGCAIRENTKSNTNYNAIVYTTSGGHAYDNDISNQNRVFLAEFTSNAVFAMSNRGTDNTNRILSSRSIVYNANTDVKGEDKKEIGGQIY
;
A
#
# COMPACT_ATOMS: atom_id res chain seq x y z
N MET A 1 -20.07 36.99 33.07
CA MET A 1 -20.16 35.54 33.31
C MET A 1 -19.94 34.84 31.96
N ASN A 2 -18.98 33.92 31.83
CA ASN A 2 -18.60 33.34 30.53
C ASN A 2 -19.46 32.09 30.25
N PHE A 3 -20.47 32.21 29.39
CA PHE A 3 -21.47 31.16 29.09
C PHE A 3 -21.03 30.20 27.97
N LEU A 4 -19.74 29.85 27.92
CA LEU A 4 -19.25 28.90 26.92
C LEU A 4 -19.41 27.46 27.43
N PHE A 5 -20.11 26.64 26.66
CA PHE A 5 -20.14 25.20 26.85
C PHE A 5 -18.73 24.64 26.65
N LYS A 6 -18.31 23.77 27.57
CA LYS A 6 -17.00 23.12 27.54
C LYS A 6 -17.07 21.87 26.67
N LYS A 7 -16.03 21.68 25.85
CA LYS A 7 -15.84 20.43 25.10
C LYS A 7 -15.66 19.25 26.04
N PHE A 8 -16.22 18.12 25.64
CA PHE A 8 -16.09 16.86 26.34
C PHE A 8 -14.73 16.24 26.05
N LEU A 9 -13.91 16.06 27.10
CA LEU A 9 -12.52 15.62 27.00
C LEU A 9 -12.31 14.14 27.37
N ASN A 10 -13.32 13.47 27.91
CA ASN A 10 -13.18 12.09 28.37
C ASN A 10 -13.10 11.10 27.18
N ASN A 11 -12.18 10.14 27.26
CA ASN A 11 -11.95 9.09 26.25
C ASN A 11 -12.66 7.77 26.58
N ARG A 12 -13.49 7.73 27.63
CA ARG A 12 -14.22 6.53 28.08
C ARG A 12 -15.59 6.34 27.42
N THR A 13 -16.02 7.26 26.58
CA THR A 13 -17.31 7.20 25.88
C THR A 13 -17.12 6.97 24.39
N ASP A 14 -18.19 6.56 23.73
CA ASP A 14 -18.27 6.39 22.28
C ASP A 14 -17.77 7.63 21.51
N ALA A 15 -17.02 7.37 20.43
CA ALA A 15 -16.35 8.41 19.65
C ALA A 15 -17.35 9.31 18.91
N ASP A 16 -18.46 8.75 18.40
CA ASP A 16 -19.49 9.49 17.70
C ASP A 16 -20.30 10.35 18.66
N PHE A 17 -20.61 9.83 19.86
CA PHE A 17 -21.23 10.63 20.91
C PHE A 17 -20.38 11.86 21.31
N LYS A 18 -19.07 11.65 21.51
CA LYS A 18 -18.13 12.74 21.85
C LYS A 18 -18.07 13.79 20.73
N LYS A 19 -18.04 13.35 19.47
CA LYS A 19 -18.03 14.23 18.31
C LYS A 19 -19.30 15.08 18.25
N ASN A 20 -20.47 14.43 18.26
CA ASN A 20 -21.77 15.12 18.19
C ASN A 20 -21.97 16.15 19.32
N LEU A 21 -21.55 15.81 20.54
CA LEU A 21 -21.68 16.73 21.67
C LEU A 21 -20.72 17.93 21.57
N ASN A 22 -19.50 17.72 21.08
CA ASN A 22 -18.56 18.81 20.84
C ASN A 22 -19.01 19.72 19.69
N ASP A 23 -19.53 19.16 18.61
CA ASP A 23 -20.06 19.92 17.47
C ASP A 23 -21.28 20.77 17.88
N ASN A 24 -22.16 20.21 18.72
CA ASN A 24 -23.27 20.95 19.31
C ASN A 24 -22.80 22.06 20.28
N SER A 25 -21.77 21.79 21.09
CA SER A 25 -21.16 22.78 21.98
C SER A 25 -20.57 23.95 21.19
N ASP A 26 -19.89 23.67 20.07
CA ASP A 26 -19.32 24.69 19.20
C ASP A 26 -20.39 25.53 18.52
N THR A 27 -21.47 24.88 18.06
CA THR A 27 -22.63 25.55 17.48
C THR A 27 -23.29 26.50 18.48
N PHE A 28 -23.51 26.03 19.72
CA PHE A 28 -24.10 26.85 20.77
C PHE A 28 -23.21 28.02 21.19
N ASN A 29 -21.91 27.78 21.35
CA ASN A 29 -20.95 28.84 21.67
C ASN A 29 -20.94 29.93 20.60
N SER A 30 -20.95 29.53 19.33
CA SER A 30 -21.04 30.45 18.18
C SER A 30 -22.33 31.26 18.21
N PHE A 31 -23.46 30.63 18.54
CA PHE A 31 -24.73 31.33 18.71
C PHE A 31 -24.71 32.35 19.84
N VAL A 32 -24.19 31.97 21.02
CA VAL A 32 -24.06 32.88 22.17
C VAL A 32 -23.19 34.09 21.83
N ASP A 33 -22.07 33.88 21.14
CA ASP A 33 -21.18 34.97 20.75
C ASP A 33 -21.83 35.88 19.70
N TRP A 34 -22.58 35.32 18.74
CA TRP A 34 -23.39 36.09 17.81
C TRP A 34 -24.44 36.95 18.55
N VAL A 35 -25.16 36.38 19.52
CA VAL A 35 -26.16 37.11 20.32
C VAL A 35 -25.51 38.27 21.07
N LYS A 36 -24.35 38.06 21.71
CA LYS A 36 -23.61 39.13 22.41
C LYS A 36 -23.22 40.26 21.46
N LEU A 37 -22.67 39.92 20.29
CA LEU A 37 -22.28 40.91 19.28
C LEU A 37 -23.50 41.70 18.79
N PHE A 38 -24.62 41.02 18.54
CA PHE A 38 -25.86 41.66 18.10
C PHE A 38 -26.39 42.68 19.13
N PHE A 39 -26.46 42.30 20.40
CA PHE A 39 -26.91 43.20 21.46
C PHE A 39 -25.93 44.36 21.68
N ASN A 40 -24.62 44.08 21.70
CA ASN A 40 -23.61 45.11 21.84
C ASN A 40 -23.71 46.15 20.71
N LYS A 41 -23.78 45.69 19.47
CA LYS A 41 -23.96 46.55 18.29
C LYS A 41 -25.24 47.39 18.38
N THR A 42 -26.34 46.78 18.79
CA THR A 42 -27.63 47.48 18.92
C THR A 42 -27.56 48.57 19.99
N ASN A 43 -26.98 48.25 21.15
CA ASN A 43 -26.79 49.21 22.24
C ASN A 43 -25.86 50.36 21.81
N THR A 44 -24.71 50.07 21.19
CA THR A 44 -23.81 51.11 20.69
C THR A 44 -24.50 52.04 19.70
N ARG A 45 -25.34 51.51 18.80
CA ARG A 45 -26.13 52.33 17.86
C ARG A 45 -27.11 53.26 18.57
N ILE A 46 -27.85 52.73 19.56
CA ILE A 46 -28.79 53.51 20.37
C ILE A 46 -28.05 54.60 21.15
N ASP A 47 -26.96 54.25 21.84
CA ASP A 47 -26.16 55.19 22.64
C ASP A 47 -25.57 56.29 21.75
N ASN A 48 -25.00 55.90 20.61
CA ASN A 48 -24.41 56.85 19.65
C ASN A 48 -25.45 57.81 19.07
N LEU A 49 -26.68 57.32 18.79
CA LEU A 49 -27.81 58.14 18.37
C LEU A 49 -28.28 59.10 19.47
N VAL A 50 -28.52 58.60 20.68
CA VAL A 50 -29.06 59.38 21.80
C VAL A 50 -28.08 60.48 22.22
N VAL A 51 -26.79 60.18 22.31
CA VAL A 51 -25.75 61.12 22.75
C VAL A 51 -25.52 62.25 21.75
N ASN A 52 -25.60 61.97 20.45
CA ASN A 52 -25.32 62.95 19.40
C ASN A 52 -26.58 63.50 18.72
N SER A 53 -27.78 63.18 19.23
CA SER A 53 -29.04 63.64 18.66
C SER A 53 -29.20 65.15 18.81
N GLY A 54 -29.57 65.84 17.72
CA GLY A 54 -29.82 67.29 17.72
C GLY A 54 -28.56 68.16 17.59
N GLY A 55 -27.40 67.57 17.32
CA GLY A 55 -26.18 68.29 16.92
C GLY A 55 -26.13 68.63 15.43
N ASP A 56 -24.99 69.15 14.95
CA ASP A 56 -24.81 69.63 13.57
C ASP A 56 -24.85 68.52 12.49
N SER A 57 -24.71 67.25 12.89
CA SER A 57 -24.77 66.10 11.98
C SER A 57 -26.17 65.47 12.00
N PRO A 58 -26.75 65.11 10.85
CA PRO A 58 -28.01 64.36 10.80
C PRO A 58 -27.91 63.01 11.56
N ASN A 59 -28.94 62.67 12.32
CA ASN A 59 -28.99 61.44 13.13
C ASN A 59 -28.75 60.16 12.29
N GLU A 60 -29.17 60.14 11.02
CA GLU A 60 -28.90 59.04 10.08
C GLU A 60 -27.38 58.82 9.88
N VAL A 61 -26.63 59.92 9.71
CA VAL A 61 -25.17 59.88 9.51
C VAL A 61 -24.47 59.52 10.81
N VAL A 62 -25.01 59.91 11.96
CA VAL A 62 -24.49 59.51 13.29
C VAL A 62 -24.63 58.00 13.46
N ASP A 63 -25.81 57.43 13.24
CA ASP A 63 -26.06 55.98 13.35
C ASP A 63 -25.17 55.16 12.41
N ALA A 64 -24.97 55.63 11.18
CA ALA A 64 -24.15 54.96 10.17
C ALA A 64 -22.66 54.78 10.57
N ARG A 65 -22.17 55.51 11.58
CA ARG A 65 -20.78 55.45 12.08
C ARG A 65 -20.49 54.23 12.96
N VAL A 66 -21.48 53.39 13.25
CA VAL A 66 -21.23 52.11 13.93
C VAL A 66 -20.90 51.03 12.90
N ASP A 67 -19.80 50.30 13.11
CA ASP A 67 -19.31 49.26 12.18
C ASP A 67 -20.04 47.91 12.35
N ILE A 68 -19.59 46.90 11.58
CA ILE A 68 -20.18 45.56 11.64
C ILE A 68 -19.93 44.83 12.97
N LEU A 69 -18.87 45.19 13.69
CA LEU A 69 -18.47 44.61 14.99
C LEU A 69 -19.10 45.34 16.19
N GLY A 70 -19.75 46.48 15.95
CA GLY A 70 -20.43 47.28 16.97
C GLY A 70 -19.56 48.37 17.59
N ASN A 71 -18.47 48.79 16.95
CA ASN A 71 -17.66 49.94 17.38
C ASN A 71 -18.17 51.23 16.75
N ALA A 72 -18.27 52.31 17.54
CA ALA A 72 -18.61 53.63 17.03
C ALA A 72 -17.35 54.38 16.55
N HIS A 73 -17.46 55.03 15.39
CA HIS A 73 -16.37 55.78 14.76
C HIS A 73 -16.65 57.28 14.75
N ALA A 74 -15.58 58.10 14.76
CA ALA A 74 -15.72 59.56 14.78
C ALA A 74 -16.42 60.13 13.54
N SER A 75 -16.26 59.48 12.38
CA SER A 75 -16.88 59.87 11.10
C SER A 75 -17.31 58.63 10.30
N LEU A 76 -18.18 58.84 9.31
CA LEU A 76 -18.57 57.76 8.40
C LEU A 76 -17.38 57.25 7.57
N SER A 77 -16.46 58.15 7.19
CA SER A 77 -15.22 57.79 6.47
C SER A 77 -14.36 56.83 7.28
N ALA A 78 -14.14 57.12 8.57
CA ALA A 78 -13.35 56.27 9.45
C ALA A 78 -13.96 54.87 9.60
N ARG A 79 -15.31 54.78 9.66
CA ARG A 79 -16.03 53.50 9.68
C ARG A 79 -15.82 52.72 8.38
N LEU A 80 -15.92 53.37 7.22
CA LEU A 80 -15.72 52.74 5.92
C LEU A 80 -14.28 52.25 5.73
N GLU A 81 -13.29 53.00 6.20
CA GLU A 81 -11.88 52.59 6.21
C GLU A 81 -11.67 51.35 7.09
N SER A 82 -12.23 51.33 8.30
CA SER A 82 -12.18 50.17 9.20
C SER A 82 -12.83 48.92 8.61
N ASP A 83 -14.01 49.05 7.99
CA ASP A 83 -14.68 47.94 7.31
C ASP A 83 -13.83 47.44 6.12
N TYR A 84 -13.25 48.35 5.34
CA TYR A 84 -12.39 48.01 4.21
C TYR A 84 -11.14 47.22 4.64
N ASP A 85 -10.48 47.64 5.71
CA ASP A 85 -9.35 46.92 6.28
C ASP A 85 -9.75 45.53 6.80
N PHE A 86 -10.91 45.42 7.46
CA PHE A 86 -11.45 44.13 7.89
C PHE A 86 -11.70 43.19 6.70
N PHE A 87 -12.33 43.68 5.63
CA PHE A 87 -12.56 42.90 4.42
C PHE A 87 -11.25 42.49 3.75
N LYS A 88 -10.27 43.40 3.67
CA LYS A 88 -8.94 43.11 3.10
C LYS A 88 -8.23 41.99 3.86
N VAL A 89 -8.22 42.05 5.20
CA VAL A 89 -7.64 40.98 6.04
C VAL A 89 -8.37 39.66 5.84
N THR A 90 -9.71 39.69 5.77
CA THR A 90 -10.53 38.50 5.56
C THR A 90 -10.28 37.87 4.18
N LEU A 91 -10.17 38.69 3.14
CA LEU A 91 -9.84 38.23 1.79
C LEU A 91 -8.46 37.58 1.72
N ILE A 92 -7.45 38.17 2.39
CA ILE A 92 -6.10 37.59 2.47
C ILE A 92 -6.12 36.23 3.18
N ARG A 93 -6.88 36.10 4.29
CA ARG A 93 -7.03 34.80 4.98
C ARG A 93 -7.70 33.76 4.08
N ASN A 94 -8.80 34.14 3.43
CA ASN A 94 -9.49 33.24 2.50
C ASN A 94 -8.57 32.80 1.36
N GLU A 95 -7.70 33.67 0.84
CA GLU A 95 -6.73 33.30 -0.19
C GLU A 95 -5.72 32.25 0.31
N ILE A 96 -5.22 32.41 1.54
CA ILE A 96 -4.33 31.45 2.19
C ILE A 96 -5.04 30.10 2.38
N ASP A 97 -6.27 30.11 2.87
CA ASP A 97 -7.07 28.90 3.10
C ASP A 97 -7.37 28.17 1.78
N ILE A 98 -7.78 28.90 0.73
CA ILE A 98 -8.01 28.35 -0.61
C ILE A 98 -6.73 27.72 -1.16
N LYS A 99 -5.57 28.34 -0.96
CA LYS A 99 -4.29 27.79 -1.40
C LYS A 99 -3.95 26.50 -0.64
N GLY A 100 -4.21 26.45 0.67
CA GLY A 100 -4.07 25.24 1.48
C GLY A 100 -4.94 24.10 0.97
N LEU A 101 -6.23 24.37 0.74
CA LEU A 101 -7.17 23.39 0.20
C LEU A 101 -6.76 22.86 -1.17
N LYS A 102 -6.24 23.72 -2.07
CA LYS A 102 -5.75 23.28 -3.38
C LYS A 102 -4.61 22.27 -3.26
N ASN A 103 -3.64 22.52 -2.38
CA ASN A 103 -2.51 21.61 -2.16
C ASN A 103 -2.99 20.26 -1.61
N GLU A 104 -3.95 20.27 -0.69
CA GLU A 104 -4.52 19.04 -0.13
C GLU A 104 -5.28 18.22 -1.19
N VAL A 105 -6.08 18.88 -2.03
CA VAL A 105 -6.77 18.23 -3.16
C VAL A 105 -5.78 17.61 -4.15
N GLU A 106 -4.69 18.29 -4.49
CA GLU A 106 -3.65 17.77 -5.39
C GLU A 106 -2.96 16.52 -4.80
N TYR A 107 -2.65 16.55 -3.50
CA TYR A 107 -2.11 15.41 -2.78
C TYR A 107 -3.09 14.22 -2.77
N LEU A 108 -4.37 14.46 -2.48
CA LEU A 108 -5.40 13.43 -2.50
C LEU A 108 -5.57 12.81 -3.89
N ASN A 109 -5.58 13.63 -4.95
CA ASN A 109 -5.63 13.13 -6.32
C ASN A 109 -4.44 12.24 -6.66
N THR A 110 -3.23 12.60 -6.19
CA THR A 110 -2.02 11.78 -6.38
C THR A 110 -2.15 10.43 -5.67
N MET A 111 -2.66 10.41 -4.44
CA MET A 111 -2.90 9.18 -3.68
C MET A 111 -3.96 8.29 -4.34
N VAL A 112 -5.08 8.88 -4.78
CA VAL A 112 -6.15 8.16 -5.50
C VAL A 112 -5.60 7.52 -6.77
N ASN A 113 -4.86 8.27 -7.59
CA ASN A 113 -4.24 7.74 -8.81
C ASN A 113 -3.21 6.64 -8.52
N THR A 114 -2.44 6.77 -7.43
CA THR A 114 -1.47 5.74 -7.04
C THR A 114 -2.14 4.42 -6.65
N VAL A 115 -3.34 4.46 -6.07
CA VAL A 115 -4.06 3.25 -5.62
C VAL A 115 -4.96 2.69 -6.72
N PHE A 116 -5.65 3.55 -7.47
CA PHE A 116 -6.74 3.21 -8.38
C PHE A 116 -6.50 3.60 -9.84
N GLY A 117 -5.42 4.29 -10.17
CA GLY A 117 -5.18 4.78 -11.54
C GLY A 117 -5.05 3.67 -12.58
N ASN A 118 -4.57 2.49 -12.17
CA ASN A 118 -4.17 1.41 -13.07
C ASN A 118 -4.95 0.11 -12.78
N ILE A 119 -6.26 0.22 -12.45
CA ILE A 119 -7.08 -0.94 -12.09
C ILE A 119 -6.99 -2.02 -13.18
N ASN A 120 -6.51 -3.20 -12.79
CA ASN A 120 -6.30 -4.38 -13.64
C ASN A 120 -5.32 -4.20 -14.81
N GLU A 121 -4.63 -3.07 -14.92
CA GLU A 121 -3.57 -2.91 -15.91
C GLU A 121 -2.40 -3.83 -15.57
N THR A 122 -1.67 -4.33 -16.58
CA THR A 122 -0.44 -5.09 -16.38
C THR A 122 0.76 -4.20 -16.63
N ILE A 123 1.52 -3.91 -15.58
CA ILE A 123 2.75 -3.14 -15.64
C ILE A 123 3.92 -4.13 -15.76
N SER A 124 4.60 -4.08 -16.90
CA SER A 124 5.78 -4.89 -17.19
C SER A 124 7.05 -4.18 -16.75
N LEU A 125 7.87 -4.86 -15.94
CA LEU A 125 9.19 -4.39 -15.49
C LEU A 125 10.27 -5.32 -16.04
N TYR A 126 11.29 -4.77 -16.68
CA TYR A 126 12.34 -5.54 -17.34
C TYR A 126 13.63 -5.54 -16.51
N VAL A 127 14.25 -6.71 -16.41
CA VAL A 127 15.52 -6.93 -15.70
C VAL A 127 16.51 -7.57 -16.65
N SER A 128 17.73 -7.01 -16.76
CA SER A 128 18.81 -7.60 -17.54
C SER A 128 20.15 -7.32 -16.89
N GLN A 129 20.91 -8.38 -16.59
CA GLN A 129 22.24 -8.25 -16.01
C GLN A 129 23.23 -7.54 -16.94
N SER A 130 23.10 -7.74 -18.25
CA SER A 130 24.03 -7.22 -19.27
C SER A 130 23.71 -5.79 -19.71
N LYS A 131 22.43 -5.44 -19.83
CA LYS A 131 21.97 -4.12 -20.30
C LYS A 131 21.48 -3.20 -19.18
N GLY A 132 21.19 -3.75 -18.00
CA GLY A 132 20.47 -3.04 -16.95
C GLY A 132 21.32 -2.17 -16.05
N ASN A 133 20.67 -1.18 -15.46
CA ASN A 133 21.21 -0.31 -14.42
C ASN A 133 20.12 -0.08 -13.35
N ASN A 134 20.47 -0.10 -12.07
CA ASN A 134 19.49 0.09 -10.98
C ASN A 134 18.96 1.53 -10.84
N ASN A 135 19.52 2.47 -11.59
CA ASN A 135 18.99 3.83 -11.73
C ASN A 135 18.02 3.97 -12.93
N ASN A 136 17.83 2.93 -13.73
CA ASN A 136 16.90 2.95 -14.86
C ASN A 136 15.43 2.93 -14.39
N THR A 137 14.51 3.08 -15.33
CA THR A 137 13.06 3.10 -15.08
C THR A 137 12.43 1.71 -15.08
N GLY A 138 13.14 0.67 -15.55
CA GLY A 138 12.59 -0.68 -15.66
C GLY A 138 11.78 -0.93 -16.92
N THR A 139 11.83 -0.03 -17.92
CA THR A 139 11.25 -0.27 -19.25
C THR A 139 12.13 -1.22 -20.06
N GLU A 140 11.63 -1.71 -21.19
CA GLU A 140 12.39 -2.62 -22.06
C GLU A 140 13.68 -1.97 -22.59
N GLU A 141 13.66 -0.67 -22.95
CA GLU A 141 14.86 0.03 -23.41
C GLU A 141 15.82 0.39 -22.27
N LYS A 142 15.29 0.53 -21.05
CA LYS A 142 16.05 0.90 -19.84
C LYS A 142 15.71 -0.09 -18.71
N PRO A 143 16.19 -1.34 -18.79
CA PRO A 143 15.88 -2.35 -17.79
C PRO A 143 16.64 -2.13 -16.49
N PHE A 144 16.12 -2.65 -15.39
CA PHE A 144 16.86 -2.75 -14.13
C PHE A 144 18.00 -3.77 -14.24
N LYS A 145 19.05 -3.61 -13.42
CA LYS A 145 20.15 -4.59 -13.39
C LYS A 145 19.82 -5.82 -12.53
N THR A 146 19.04 -5.62 -11.48
CA THR A 146 18.76 -6.64 -10.47
C THR A 146 17.27 -6.87 -10.28
N ILE A 147 16.89 -8.09 -9.89
CA ILE A 147 15.49 -8.45 -9.65
C ILE A 147 14.96 -7.70 -8.42
N GLN A 148 15.78 -7.56 -7.38
CA GLN A 148 15.38 -6.82 -6.18
C GLN A 148 15.02 -5.37 -6.50
N ARG A 149 15.75 -4.71 -7.42
CA ARG A 149 15.45 -3.32 -7.77
C ARG A 149 14.10 -3.16 -8.49
N ALA A 150 13.73 -4.13 -9.32
CA ALA A 150 12.41 -4.19 -9.94
C ALA A 150 11.31 -4.35 -8.88
N VAL A 151 11.50 -5.28 -7.94
CA VAL A 151 10.59 -5.47 -6.79
C VAL A 151 10.45 -4.19 -5.97
N ASP A 152 11.56 -3.50 -5.66
CA ASP A 152 11.57 -2.28 -4.86
C ASP A 152 10.85 -1.10 -5.54
N SER A 153 10.63 -1.17 -6.86
CA SER A 153 9.87 -0.17 -7.61
C SER A 153 8.35 -0.35 -7.51
N ILE A 154 7.88 -1.51 -7.05
CA ILE A 154 6.46 -1.82 -6.94
C ILE A 154 5.87 -1.09 -5.73
N PRO A 155 4.80 -0.28 -5.91
CA PRO A 155 4.06 0.30 -4.80
C PRO A 155 3.50 -0.78 -3.87
N LYS A 156 3.51 -0.50 -2.56
CA LYS A 156 3.03 -1.46 -1.54
C LYS A 156 1.55 -1.80 -1.67
N VAL A 157 0.74 -0.86 -2.16
CA VAL A 157 -0.70 -1.05 -2.39
C VAL A 157 -1.06 -0.36 -3.69
N ASN A 158 -1.54 -1.14 -4.66
CA ASN A 158 -1.96 -0.65 -5.98
C ASN A 158 -2.87 -1.71 -6.64
N SER A 159 -3.75 -1.26 -7.53
CA SER A 159 -4.73 -2.11 -8.22
C SER A 159 -4.25 -2.71 -9.56
N ALA A 160 -2.96 -2.60 -9.88
CA ALA A 160 -2.32 -3.14 -11.09
C ALA A 160 -1.67 -4.51 -10.84
N ASN A 161 -1.56 -5.28 -11.92
CA ASN A 161 -0.80 -6.51 -11.98
C ASN A 161 0.66 -6.17 -12.37
N TYR A 162 1.64 -6.75 -11.67
CA TYR A 162 3.05 -6.52 -11.96
C TYR A 162 3.67 -7.77 -12.58
N LEU A 163 4.31 -7.60 -13.72
CA LEU A 163 5.00 -8.64 -14.45
C LEU A 163 6.49 -8.30 -14.57
N ILE A 164 7.34 -8.94 -13.78
CA ILE A 164 8.78 -8.77 -13.85
C ILE A 164 9.34 -9.78 -14.86
N ILE A 165 9.89 -9.28 -15.97
CA ILE A 165 10.46 -10.06 -17.06
C ILE A 165 11.98 -10.04 -16.94
N VAL A 166 12.56 -11.21 -16.71
CA VAL A 166 13.99 -11.37 -16.41
C VAL A 166 14.71 -11.97 -17.61
N ASP A 167 15.62 -11.22 -18.19
CA ASP A 167 16.51 -11.65 -19.27
C ASP A 167 17.54 -12.69 -18.77
N LYS A 168 18.13 -13.44 -19.70
CA LYS A 168 19.14 -14.47 -19.40
C LYS A 168 20.29 -13.89 -18.58
N GLY A 169 20.74 -14.65 -17.59
CA GLY A 169 21.80 -14.21 -16.69
C GLY A 169 21.80 -14.99 -15.39
N ALA A 170 22.86 -14.79 -14.60
CA ALA A 170 23.00 -15.36 -13.27
C ALA A 170 22.77 -14.28 -12.20
N TYR A 171 21.59 -14.33 -11.60
CA TYR A 171 21.13 -13.41 -10.56
C TYR A 171 21.36 -14.06 -9.20
N LEU A 172 22.56 -13.84 -8.67
CA LEU A 172 23.00 -14.33 -7.37
C LEU A 172 22.40 -13.48 -6.22
N GLU A 173 21.06 -13.40 -6.19
CA GLU A 173 20.26 -12.57 -5.29
C GLU A 173 19.36 -13.42 -4.41
N ASN A 174 19.21 -13.02 -3.14
CA ASN A 174 18.12 -13.49 -2.29
C ASN A 174 17.00 -12.44 -2.36
N VAL A 175 16.13 -12.57 -3.36
CA VAL A 175 15.07 -11.60 -3.64
C VAL A 175 14.00 -11.68 -2.56
N LYS A 176 13.63 -10.54 -1.99
CA LYS A 176 12.59 -10.44 -0.96
C LYS A 176 11.50 -9.48 -1.39
N ILE A 177 10.28 -10.00 -1.48
CA ILE A 177 9.05 -9.27 -1.75
C ILE A 177 8.29 -9.23 -0.43
N ASN A 178 8.23 -8.06 0.20
CA ASN A 178 7.65 -7.91 1.54
C ASN A 178 6.50 -6.91 1.56
N ASN A 179 5.38 -7.30 2.17
CA ASN A 179 4.25 -6.41 2.49
C ASN A 179 3.64 -5.72 1.27
N ILE A 180 3.43 -6.44 0.17
CA ILE A 180 2.81 -5.89 -1.05
C ILE A 180 1.41 -6.48 -1.22
N SER A 181 0.41 -5.60 -1.40
CA SER A 181 -0.99 -5.96 -1.59
C SER A 181 -1.48 -5.45 -2.95
N ASN A 182 -1.23 -6.25 -3.99
CA ASN A 182 -1.62 -5.97 -5.37
C ASN A 182 -2.34 -7.20 -5.95
N PRO A 183 -3.20 -7.07 -6.98
CA PRO A 183 -3.88 -8.22 -7.57
C PRO A 183 -2.95 -9.36 -8.00
N SER A 184 -1.80 -9.02 -8.61
CA SER A 184 -0.81 -10.02 -9.05
C SER A 184 0.62 -9.49 -9.07
N ILE A 185 1.59 -10.35 -8.73
CA ILE A 185 3.03 -10.11 -8.92
C ILE A 185 3.68 -11.40 -9.45
N ILE A 186 4.14 -11.37 -10.69
CA ILE A 186 4.76 -12.53 -11.34
C ILE A 186 6.18 -12.18 -11.74
N ILE A 187 7.14 -13.02 -11.36
CA ILE A 187 8.53 -12.96 -11.83
C ILE A 187 8.71 -14.08 -12.85
N LYS A 188 8.97 -13.74 -14.11
CA LYS A 188 9.16 -14.74 -15.17
C LYS A 188 10.48 -14.56 -15.91
N GLY A 189 11.09 -15.68 -16.32
CA GLY A 189 12.16 -15.64 -17.31
C GLY A 189 11.63 -15.18 -18.68
N TYR A 190 12.44 -14.45 -19.45
CA TYR A 190 12.07 -13.86 -20.75
C TYR A 190 11.45 -14.88 -21.73
N ASN A 191 11.87 -16.14 -21.68
CA ASN A 191 11.39 -17.22 -22.55
C ASN A 191 10.33 -18.13 -21.90
N ALA A 192 9.74 -17.79 -20.75
CA ALA A 192 8.86 -18.70 -20.01
C ALA A 192 7.62 -19.18 -20.81
N GLU A 193 7.14 -18.40 -21.78
CA GLU A 193 5.97 -18.75 -22.61
C GLU A 193 6.28 -19.68 -23.79
N SER A 194 7.55 -19.80 -24.18
CA SER A 194 8.00 -20.71 -25.25
C SER A 194 8.49 -22.06 -24.72
N LEU A 195 8.38 -22.29 -23.41
CA LEU A 195 8.79 -23.56 -22.82
C LEU A 195 7.74 -24.62 -23.10
N PRO A 196 8.14 -25.85 -23.50
CA PRO A 196 7.22 -26.98 -23.47
C PRO A 196 6.68 -27.18 -22.05
N GLN A 197 5.67 -28.04 -21.90
CA GLN A 197 5.07 -28.46 -20.61
C GLN A 197 6.11 -28.85 -19.51
N TYR A 198 7.38 -29.03 -19.90
CA TYR A 198 8.51 -29.28 -19.04
C TYR A 198 9.63 -28.28 -19.34
N PRO A 199 10.19 -27.56 -18.35
CA PRO A 199 11.16 -26.52 -18.62
C PRO A 199 12.48 -27.10 -19.14
N LYS A 200 12.83 -26.69 -20.36
CA LYS A 200 14.23 -26.50 -20.74
C LYS A 200 14.80 -25.40 -19.84
N ASP A 201 16.07 -25.51 -19.47
CA ASP A 201 16.78 -24.45 -18.77
C ASP A 201 16.54 -23.11 -19.49
N THR A 202 15.97 -22.13 -18.79
CA THR A 202 15.58 -20.84 -19.37
C THR A 202 16.79 -19.91 -19.56
N GLY A 203 17.95 -20.29 -19.02
CA GLY A 203 19.14 -19.45 -18.93
C GLY A 203 18.99 -18.31 -17.92
N VAL A 204 17.93 -18.32 -17.10
CA VAL A 204 17.69 -17.35 -16.03
C VAL A 204 17.93 -18.05 -14.69
N TYR A 205 19.10 -17.85 -14.13
CA TYR A 205 19.52 -18.50 -12.90
C TYR A 205 19.30 -17.57 -11.71
N VAL A 206 18.58 -18.02 -10.68
CA VAL A 206 18.27 -17.23 -9.48
C VAL A 206 18.59 -18.03 -8.22
N ARG A 207 19.18 -17.38 -7.21
CA ARG A 207 19.54 -18.04 -5.95
C ARG A 207 18.31 -18.36 -5.10
N ALA A 208 17.54 -17.34 -4.71
CA ALA A 208 16.32 -17.54 -3.94
C ALA A 208 15.33 -16.39 -4.13
N ILE A 209 14.04 -16.71 -4.02
CA ILE A 209 12.95 -15.72 -4.04
C ILE A 209 12.00 -15.97 -2.87
N GLU A 210 11.69 -14.92 -2.12
CA GLU A 210 10.79 -14.99 -0.96
C GLU A 210 9.68 -13.95 -1.05
N PHE A 211 8.44 -14.42 -1.07
CA PHE A 211 7.25 -13.59 -0.87
C PHE A 211 6.84 -13.68 0.59
N ASN A 212 6.85 -12.57 1.31
CA ASN A 212 6.41 -12.47 2.69
C ASN A 212 5.27 -11.45 2.79
N GLN A 213 4.15 -11.86 3.38
CA GLN A 213 3.00 -10.99 3.66
C GLN A 213 2.51 -10.30 2.37
N CYS A 214 2.44 -11.06 1.28
CA CYS A 214 1.98 -10.55 -0.01
C CYS A 214 0.55 -11.02 -0.30
N VAL A 215 -0.36 -10.08 -0.50
CA VAL A 215 -1.77 -10.36 -0.79
C VAL A 215 -1.97 -10.36 -2.30
N GLY A 216 -2.76 -11.31 -2.82
CA GLY A 216 -3.01 -11.49 -4.25
C GLY A 216 -2.37 -12.76 -4.82
N TYR A 217 -2.31 -12.83 -6.15
CA TYR A 217 -1.67 -13.93 -6.88
C TYR A 217 -0.18 -13.64 -7.08
N VAL A 218 0.71 -14.39 -6.43
CA VAL A 218 2.15 -14.19 -6.54
C VAL A 218 2.83 -15.41 -7.12
N GLY A 219 3.88 -15.25 -7.92
CA GLY A 219 4.53 -16.43 -8.46
C GLY A 219 5.84 -16.22 -9.21
N ILE A 220 6.51 -17.35 -9.45
CA ILE A 220 7.76 -17.44 -10.21
C ILE A 220 7.62 -18.44 -11.35
N PHE A 221 7.91 -18.00 -12.57
CA PHE A 221 7.73 -18.80 -13.78
C PHE A 221 9.05 -18.94 -14.56
N GLY A 222 9.46 -20.17 -14.88
CA GLY A 222 10.57 -20.36 -15.82
C GLY A 222 11.94 -19.93 -15.27
N LEU A 223 12.25 -20.23 -14.02
CA LEU A 223 13.53 -19.88 -13.39
C LEU A 223 14.35 -21.13 -13.07
N THR A 224 15.68 -21.01 -13.14
CA THR A 224 16.62 -22.10 -12.80
C THR A 224 17.29 -21.81 -11.46
N GLN A 225 17.31 -22.80 -10.56
CA GLN A 225 18.00 -22.74 -9.28
C GLN A 225 19.52 -22.63 -9.48
N THR A 226 20.18 -21.76 -8.72
CA THR A 226 21.65 -21.68 -8.66
C THR A 226 22.15 -21.30 -7.27
N ASP A 227 23.39 -21.63 -6.94
CA ASP A 227 24.08 -21.18 -5.72
C ASP A 227 23.33 -21.54 -4.42
N SER A 228 22.68 -22.70 -4.40
CA SER A 228 21.87 -23.24 -3.29
C SER A 228 22.64 -23.41 -1.99
N LYS A 229 23.98 -23.51 -2.03
CA LYS A 229 24.84 -23.49 -0.84
C LYS A 229 24.72 -22.20 -0.02
N ASN A 230 24.32 -21.10 -0.65
CA ASN A 230 24.15 -19.78 -0.05
C ASN A 230 22.68 -19.42 0.20
N ALA A 231 21.77 -20.40 0.11
CA ALA A 231 20.36 -20.25 0.39
C ALA A 231 19.81 -21.42 1.21
N SER A 232 18.65 -21.21 1.84
CA SER A 232 17.94 -22.27 2.58
C SER A 232 16.74 -22.83 1.81
N ARG A 233 16.45 -22.25 0.66
CA ARG A 233 15.30 -22.56 -0.21
C ARG A 233 15.49 -21.94 -1.58
N PHE A 234 14.74 -22.41 -2.57
CA PHE A 234 14.69 -21.77 -3.89
C PHE A 234 13.55 -20.75 -3.94
N VAL A 235 12.36 -21.15 -3.48
CA VAL A 235 11.21 -20.24 -3.36
C VAL A 235 10.45 -20.45 -2.06
N ARG A 236 9.98 -19.34 -1.48
CA ARG A 236 9.08 -19.35 -0.33
C ARG A 236 7.92 -18.39 -0.49
N PHE A 237 6.74 -18.87 -0.13
CA PHE A 237 5.53 -18.09 0.04
C PHE A 237 5.15 -18.13 1.53
N SER A 238 5.23 -16.99 2.21
CA SER A 238 4.95 -16.87 3.64
C SER A 238 3.87 -15.80 3.85
N TYR A 239 2.75 -16.16 4.49
CA TYR A 239 1.61 -15.26 4.65
C TYR A 239 1.12 -14.68 3.31
N CYS A 240 1.03 -15.52 2.28
CA CYS A 240 0.56 -15.15 0.95
C CYS A 240 -0.84 -15.72 0.66
N THR A 241 -1.67 -14.97 -0.06
CA THR A 241 -3.01 -15.45 -0.46
C THR A 241 -2.90 -16.67 -1.38
N TYR A 242 -2.15 -16.53 -2.49
CA TYR A 242 -1.94 -17.63 -3.43
C TYR A 242 -0.57 -17.52 -4.11
N GLY A 243 0.33 -18.46 -3.80
CA GLY A 243 1.67 -18.56 -4.40
C GLY A 243 1.74 -19.58 -5.53
N VAL A 244 2.53 -19.30 -6.58
CA VAL A 244 2.75 -20.23 -7.68
C VAL A 244 4.23 -20.39 -8.02
N CYS A 245 4.68 -21.65 -8.07
CA CYS A 245 5.98 -22.01 -8.62
C CYS A 245 5.76 -22.87 -9.86
N ARG A 246 6.02 -22.31 -11.04
CA ARG A 246 5.71 -22.96 -12.32
C ARG A 246 6.93 -23.04 -13.23
N GLY A 247 7.11 -24.16 -13.92
CA GLY A 247 8.08 -24.22 -15.01
C GLY A 247 9.53 -23.99 -14.56
N CYS A 248 9.86 -24.26 -13.29
CA CYS A 248 11.20 -24.01 -12.76
C CYS A 248 12.09 -25.26 -12.86
N ALA A 249 13.39 -25.05 -13.05
CA ALA A 249 14.41 -26.10 -13.05
C ALA A 249 15.21 -26.04 -11.73
N ILE A 250 14.97 -27.00 -10.84
CA ILE A 250 15.49 -27.05 -9.47
C ILE A 250 16.32 -28.32 -9.30
N ARG A 251 17.59 -28.26 -9.70
CA ARG A 251 18.42 -29.47 -9.91
C ARG A 251 19.75 -29.49 -9.15
N GLU A 252 20.12 -28.42 -8.45
CA GLU A 252 21.37 -28.41 -7.68
C GLU A 252 21.28 -29.40 -6.51
N ASN A 253 22.38 -30.08 -6.21
CA ASN A 253 22.38 -31.08 -5.15
C ASN A 253 22.39 -30.44 -3.76
N THR A 254 21.26 -30.55 -3.06
CA THR A 254 21.08 -30.00 -1.71
C THR A 254 20.97 -31.08 -0.64
N LYS A 255 21.17 -32.36 -0.98
CA LYS A 255 20.98 -33.50 -0.06
C LYS A 255 21.81 -33.44 1.22
N SER A 256 23.00 -32.83 1.18
CA SER A 256 23.84 -32.63 2.37
C SER A 256 23.36 -31.47 3.27
N ASN A 257 22.51 -30.58 2.76
CA ASN A 257 21.92 -29.49 3.52
C ASN A 257 20.55 -29.92 4.05
N THR A 258 20.53 -30.47 5.26
CA THR A 258 19.31 -30.97 5.92
C THR A 258 18.24 -29.90 6.16
N ASN A 259 18.62 -28.63 6.12
CA ASN A 259 17.72 -27.49 6.30
C ASN A 259 17.19 -26.93 4.97
N TYR A 260 17.65 -27.45 3.82
CA TYR A 260 17.22 -26.96 2.52
C TYR A 260 15.84 -27.50 2.14
N ASN A 261 14.95 -26.59 1.72
CA ASN A 261 13.62 -26.90 1.20
C ASN A 261 13.42 -26.16 -0.10
N ALA A 262 13.28 -26.85 -1.24
CA ALA A 262 13.24 -26.16 -2.53
C ALA A 262 12.03 -25.23 -2.67
N ILE A 263 10.82 -25.73 -2.45
CA ILE A 263 9.57 -24.97 -2.55
C ILE A 263 8.87 -24.99 -1.19
N VAL A 264 8.59 -23.81 -0.63
CA VAL A 264 8.03 -23.67 0.72
C VAL A 264 6.76 -22.83 0.73
N TYR A 265 5.70 -23.34 1.37
CA TYR A 265 4.47 -22.64 1.69
C TYR A 265 4.26 -22.57 3.21
N THR A 266 4.36 -21.37 3.79
CA THR A 266 4.13 -21.11 5.21
C THR A 266 2.88 -20.22 5.36
N THR A 267 1.83 -20.69 6.03
CA THR A 267 0.56 -19.94 6.18
C THR A 267 0.08 -19.34 4.85
N SER A 268 0.12 -20.13 3.78
CA SER A 268 -0.16 -19.67 2.42
C SER A 268 -0.95 -20.70 1.61
N GLY A 269 -1.78 -20.20 0.70
CA GLY A 269 -2.36 -21.01 -0.38
C GLY A 269 -1.42 -21.10 -1.57
N GLY A 270 -1.56 -22.12 -2.43
CA GLY A 270 -0.86 -22.07 -3.72
C GLY A 270 -0.71 -23.38 -4.48
N HIS A 271 0.11 -23.34 -5.53
CA HIS A 271 0.32 -24.44 -6.45
C HIS A 271 1.75 -24.47 -7.00
N ALA A 272 2.42 -25.61 -6.89
CA ALA A 272 3.64 -25.88 -7.63
C ALA A 272 3.39 -26.96 -8.70
N TYR A 273 3.63 -26.62 -9.97
CA TYR A 273 3.37 -27.48 -11.13
C TYR A 273 4.34 -27.21 -12.29
N ASP A 274 4.44 -28.15 -13.23
CA ASP A 274 5.32 -28.08 -14.40
C ASP A 274 6.81 -27.88 -14.04
N ASN A 275 7.26 -28.30 -12.85
CA ASN A 275 8.65 -28.12 -12.42
C ASN A 275 9.51 -29.37 -12.69
N ASP A 276 10.81 -29.17 -12.87
CA ASP A 276 11.81 -30.24 -12.94
C ASP A 276 12.69 -30.17 -11.68
N ILE A 277 12.46 -31.09 -10.74
CA ILE A 277 12.99 -31.03 -9.39
C ILE A 277 13.75 -32.31 -9.03
N SER A 278 15.08 -32.23 -9.02
CA SER A 278 15.97 -33.37 -8.76
C SER A 278 17.09 -33.01 -7.77
N ASN A 279 17.69 -34.03 -7.13
CA ASN A 279 18.80 -33.88 -6.19
C ASN A 279 18.52 -33.01 -4.94
N GLN A 280 17.27 -32.86 -4.53
CA GLN A 280 16.92 -32.04 -3.37
C GLN A 280 16.91 -32.84 -2.07
N ASN A 281 17.34 -32.22 -0.95
CA ASN A 281 17.08 -32.78 0.38
C ASN A 281 15.56 -32.84 0.66
N ARG A 282 14.86 -31.76 0.36
CA ARG A 282 13.40 -31.70 0.43
C ARG A 282 12.84 -30.89 -0.73
N VAL A 283 11.94 -31.49 -1.50
CA VAL A 283 11.33 -30.85 -2.69
C VAL A 283 10.27 -29.84 -2.28
N PHE A 284 9.27 -30.27 -1.51
CA PHE A 284 8.11 -29.46 -1.20
C PHE A 284 7.82 -29.49 0.30
N LEU A 285 7.67 -28.31 0.90
CA LEU A 285 7.26 -28.13 2.29
C LEU A 285 6.01 -27.26 2.35
N ALA A 286 4.95 -27.77 2.98
CA ALA A 286 3.84 -26.96 3.44
C ALA A 286 3.81 -26.98 4.97
N GLU A 287 3.59 -25.81 5.58
CA GLU A 287 3.54 -25.68 7.04
C GLU A 287 2.59 -24.58 7.53
N PHE A 288 2.21 -24.65 8.80
CA PHE A 288 1.47 -23.61 9.53
C PHE A 288 0.18 -23.17 8.81
N THR A 289 -0.79 -24.08 8.73
CA THR A 289 -2.11 -23.91 8.09
C THR A 289 -2.08 -23.59 6.60
N SER A 290 -0.96 -23.85 5.92
CA SER A 290 -0.91 -23.79 4.46
C SER A 290 -1.84 -24.81 3.82
N ASN A 291 -2.43 -24.42 2.70
CA ASN A 291 -3.22 -25.29 1.83
C ASN A 291 -2.64 -25.19 0.41
N ALA A 292 -1.82 -26.18 0.04
CA ALA A 292 -1.03 -26.09 -1.17
C ALA A 292 -1.18 -27.32 -2.05
N VAL A 293 -1.05 -27.12 -3.36
CA VAL A 293 -1.13 -28.18 -4.36
C VAL A 293 0.28 -28.47 -4.88
N PHE A 294 0.68 -29.72 -4.85
CA PHE A 294 1.89 -30.22 -5.49
C PHE A 294 1.48 -31.28 -6.50
N ALA A 295 1.11 -30.86 -7.71
CA ALA A 295 0.42 -31.71 -8.66
C ALA A 295 0.83 -31.41 -10.11
N MET A 296 0.20 -32.13 -11.04
CA MET A 296 0.45 -32.04 -12.49
C MET A 296 1.89 -32.46 -12.85
N SER A 297 2.37 -32.01 -14.01
CA SER A 297 3.60 -32.42 -14.70
C SER A 297 4.92 -32.11 -13.99
N ASN A 298 4.93 -31.97 -12.67
CA ASN A 298 6.15 -31.99 -11.87
C ASN A 298 6.87 -33.33 -12.06
N ARG A 299 8.17 -33.28 -12.35
CA ARG A 299 9.03 -34.46 -12.53
C ARG A 299 10.38 -34.29 -11.85
N GLY A 300 11.09 -35.39 -11.65
CA GLY A 300 12.49 -35.39 -11.23
C GLY A 300 12.85 -36.53 -10.29
N THR A 301 14.14 -36.72 -10.04
CA THR A 301 14.67 -37.92 -9.36
C THR A 301 15.69 -37.56 -8.28
N ASP A 302 16.13 -38.59 -7.54
CA ASP A 302 17.26 -38.49 -6.61
C ASP A 302 17.06 -37.47 -5.47
N ASN A 303 15.81 -37.21 -5.10
CA ASN A 303 15.46 -36.41 -3.93
C ASN A 303 15.34 -37.29 -2.68
N THR A 304 15.75 -36.78 -1.53
CA THR A 304 15.62 -37.50 -0.24
C THR A 304 14.15 -37.51 0.21
N ASN A 305 13.55 -36.32 0.37
CA ASN A 305 12.14 -36.17 0.73
C ASN A 305 11.40 -35.45 -0.40
N ARG A 306 10.26 -35.99 -0.83
CA ARG A 306 9.40 -35.38 -1.84
C ARG A 306 8.48 -34.34 -1.21
N ILE A 307 7.45 -34.76 -0.51
CA ILE A 307 6.51 -33.83 0.17
C ILE A 307 6.70 -33.94 1.68
N LEU A 308 6.79 -32.80 2.37
CA LEU A 308 6.56 -32.71 3.81
C LEU A 308 5.37 -31.80 4.09
N SER A 309 4.38 -32.31 4.83
CA SER A 309 3.25 -31.54 5.32
C SER A 309 3.31 -31.48 6.85
N SER A 310 3.40 -30.27 7.41
CA SER A 310 3.50 -30.03 8.87
C SER A 310 2.47 -29.02 9.36
N ARG A 311 1.40 -29.47 10.05
CA ARG A 311 0.25 -28.60 10.38
C ARG A 311 -0.39 -27.94 9.15
N SER A 312 -0.44 -28.64 8.01
CA SER A 312 -0.90 -28.14 6.72
C SER A 312 -1.69 -29.19 5.94
N ILE A 313 -2.26 -28.81 4.80
CA ILE A 313 -2.88 -29.71 3.83
C ILE A 313 -2.15 -29.60 2.49
N VAL A 314 -1.72 -30.74 1.94
CA VAL A 314 -1.15 -30.84 0.60
C VAL A 314 -2.03 -31.73 -0.27
N TYR A 315 -2.42 -31.24 -1.44
CA TYR A 315 -3.06 -32.05 -2.48
C TYR A 315 -2.01 -32.49 -3.50
N ASN A 316 -1.88 -33.80 -3.71
CA ASN A 316 -0.89 -34.39 -4.58
C ASN A 316 -1.57 -35.26 -5.65
N ALA A 317 -1.38 -34.91 -6.91
CA ALA A 317 -1.91 -35.70 -8.02
C ALA A 317 -1.00 -35.63 -9.26
N ASN A 318 -0.81 -36.76 -9.92
CA ASN A 318 -0.18 -36.84 -11.25
C ASN A 318 1.25 -36.29 -11.37
N THR A 319 2.12 -36.50 -10.37
CA THR A 319 3.54 -36.11 -10.41
C THR A 319 4.50 -37.29 -10.57
N ASP A 320 5.57 -37.09 -11.34
CA ASP A 320 6.66 -38.06 -11.55
C ASP A 320 7.89 -37.79 -10.66
N VAL A 321 7.78 -36.86 -9.69
CA VAL A 321 8.87 -36.59 -8.74
C VAL A 321 9.06 -37.79 -7.81
N LYS A 322 10.30 -38.27 -7.69
CA LYS A 322 10.69 -39.37 -6.77
C LYS A 322 11.24 -38.82 -5.45
N GLY A 323 10.93 -39.52 -4.35
CA GLY A 323 11.34 -39.21 -2.97
C GLY A 323 10.28 -39.68 -1.96
N GLU A 324 10.58 -39.60 -0.67
CA GLU A 324 9.67 -40.00 0.40
C GLU A 324 8.68 -38.88 0.79
N ASP A 325 7.39 -39.21 0.91
CA ASP A 325 6.38 -38.29 1.47
C ASP A 325 6.27 -38.43 2.99
N LYS A 326 6.20 -37.31 3.70
CA LYS A 326 6.16 -37.26 5.17
C LYS A 326 5.02 -36.38 5.68
N LYS A 327 4.34 -36.87 6.70
CA LYS A 327 3.29 -36.17 7.44
C LYS A 327 3.79 -35.93 8.86
N GLU A 328 3.78 -34.69 9.32
CA GLU A 328 4.24 -34.30 10.65
C GLU A 328 3.19 -33.43 11.35
N ILE A 329 3.06 -33.58 12.67
CA ILE A 329 2.31 -32.66 13.55
C ILE A 329 0.91 -32.33 12.98
N GLY A 330 0.17 -33.37 12.60
CA GLY A 330 -1.18 -33.27 12.04
C GLY A 330 -1.29 -32.91 10.56
N GLY A 331 -0.17 -32.72 9.86
CA GLY A 331 -0.15 -32.43 8.43
C GLY A 331 -0.75 -33.56 7.59
N GLN A 332 -1.48 -33.19 6.54
CA GLN A 332 -2.12 -34.11 5.62
C GLN A 332 -1.53 -34.00 4.21
N ILE A 333 -1.48 -35.13 3.53
CA ILE A 333 -1.16 -35.27 2.11
C ILE A 333 -2.26 -36.16 1.54
N TYR A 334 -2.98 -35.66 0.55
CA TYR A 334 -4.09 -36.31 -0.14
C TYR A 334 -3.68 -36.70 -1.56
#